data_AF-A0A3Q3AGT8-F1
#
_entry.id   AF-A0A3Q3AGT8-F1
#
_cell.length_a   1.000
_cell.length_b   1.000
_cell.length_c   1.000
_cell.angle_alpha   90.00
_cell.angle_beta   90.00
_cell.angle_gamma   90.00
#
_symmetry.space_group_name_H-M   'P 1'
#
loop_
_entity.id
_entity.type
_entity.pdbx_description
1 polymer ?
#
loop_
_entity_poly.entity_id
_entity_poly.type
_entity_poly.pdbx_seq_one_letter_code
_entity_poly.pdbx_strand_id
1 'polypeptide(L)'
;MKLAANSEANQTRLTSLEEATNSYSDKVTDLEKQIGSLKEEVKVLTDKTEDLEGRQRRCNIRILGVREKIKAGSHPSTAVAKLLQDILGLDSAPTLDHAHRGMQSVSPRDNRPRPFIVKFHYYQEKLEVLRMAAKKGPLHYKGDTIMIFPDLPAAVVKRRGFFKGIKDQLRKCPNVKFGMLYPARLKITSSAGEEIFTDPAAAEDYVKKILMKGYQHDRG
;
A
#
# COMPACT_ATOMS: atom_id res chain seq x y z
N MET A 1 -33.71 -61.43 31.88
CA MET A 1 -34.45 -60.15 31.84
C MET A 1 -33.56 -58.90 31.89
N LYS A 2 -32.65 -58.72 32.86
CA LYS A 2 -31.80 -57.50 32.95
C LYS A 2 -30.93 -57.19 31.72
N LEU A 3 -30.38 -58.21 31.06
CA LEU A 3 -29.55 -58.05 29.84
C LEU A 3 -30.33 -57.48 28.64
N ALA A 4 -31.55 -57.94 28.43
CA ALA A 4 -32.41 -57.47 27.34
C ALA A 4 -32.84 -56.01 27.54
N ALA A 5 -33.23 -55.66 28.78
CA ALA A 5 -33.58 -54.28 29.13
C ALA A 5 -32.40 -53.31 28.96
N ASN A 6 -31.18 -53.72 29.30
CA ASN A 6 -29.98 -52.92 29.06
C ASN A 6 -29.68 -52.75 27.56
N SER A 7 -29.91 -53.78 26.75
CA SER A 7 -29.74 -53.71 25.29
C SER A 7 -30.69 -52.69 24.66
N GLU A 8 -31.95 -52.68 25.09
CA GLU A 8 -32.98 -51.77 24.56
C GLU A 8 -32.73 -50.32 25.01
N ALA A 9 -32.31 -50.11 26.26
CA ALA A 9 -31.89 -48.80 26.75
C ALA A 9 -30.63 -48.27 26.02
N ASN A 10 -29.72 -49.16 25.62
CA ASN A 10 -28.56 -48.77 24.82
C ASN A 10 -28.93 -48.42 23.38
N GLN A 11 -29.88 -49.15 22.77
CA GLN A 11 -30.36 -48.87 21.42
C GLN A 11 -31.03 -47.49 21.34
N THR A 12 -31.88 -47.14 22.31
CA THR A 12 -32.52 -45.83 22.36
C THR A 12 -31.53 -44.68 22.54
N ARG A 13 -30.49 -44.87 23.38
CA ARG A 13 -29.39 -43.89 23.50
C ARG A 13 -28.58 -43.75 22.22
N LEU A 14 -28.30 -44.85 21.51
CA LEU A 14 -27.60 -44.84 20.23
C LEU A 14 -28.39 -44.07 19.18
N THR A 15 -29.68 -44.35 19.02
CA THR A 15 -30.54 -43.63 18.07
C THR A 15 -30.61 -42.14 18.40
N SER A 16 -30.75 -41.78 19.69
CA SER A 16 -30.72 -40.37 20.10
C SER A 16 -29.38 -39.68 19.79
N LEU A 17 -28.25 -40.39 19.95
CA LEU A 17 -26.93 -39.88 19.58
C LEU A 17 -26.77 -39.73 18.05
N GLU A 18 -27.27 -40.67 17.27
CA GLU A 18 -27.25 -40.62 15.80
C GLU A 18 -28.06 -39.42 15.30
N GLU A 19 -29.27 -39.19 15.83
CA GLU A 19 -30.11 -38.04 15.50
C GLU A 19 -29.43 -36.71 15.89
N ALA A 20 -28.84 -36.64 17.08
CA ALA A 20 -28.09 -35.47 17.52
C ALA A 20 -26.87 -35.20 16.62
N THR A 21 -26.16 -36.26 16.23
CA THR A 21 -24.98 -36.18 15.34
C THR A 21 -25.36 -35.71 13.95
N ASN A 22 -26.46 -36.22 13.39
CA ASN A 22 -27.00 -35.74 12.11
C ASN A 22 -27.39 -34.27 12.19
N SER A 23 -28.10 -33.87 13.25
CA SER A 23 -28.46 -32.45 13.48
C SER A 23 -27.23 -31.55 13.61
N TYR A 24 -26.17 -32.01 14.27
CA TYR A 24 -24.92 -31.25 14.36
C TYR A 24 -24.19 -31.20 13.02
N SER A 25 -24.17 -32.29 12.25
CA SER A 25 -23.60 -32.33 10.91
C SER A 25 -24.28 -31.29 10.01
N ASP A 26 -25.61 -31.25 10.01
CA ASP A 26 -26.39 -30.27 9.23
C ASP A 26 -26.04 -28.83 9.64
N LYS A 27 -25.99 -28.55 10.95
CA LYS A 27 -25.59 -27.24 11.48
C LYS A 27 -24.17 -26.86 11.07
N VAL A 28 -23.23 -27.80 11.07
CA VAL A 28 -21.85 -27.55 10.61
C VAL A 28 -21.85 -27.16 9.14
N THR A 29 -22.57 -27.89 8.28
CA THR A 29 -22.63 -27.53 6.85
C THR A 29 -23.26 -26.16 6.60
N ASP A 30 -24.27 -25.78 7.37
CA ASP A 30 -24.90 -24.46 7.26
C ASP A 30 -23.97 -23.34 7.77
N LEU A 31 -23.23 -23.59 8.86
CA LEU A 31 -22.20 -22.66 9.33
C LEU A 31 -21.08 -22.49 8.31
N GLU A 32 -20.64 -23.56 7.65
CA GLU A 32 -19.63 -23.49 6.60
C GLU A 32 -20.11 -22.64 5.41
N LYS A 33 -21.37 -22.80 4.99
CA LYS A 33 -21.98 -21.96 3.95
C LYS A 33 -22.04 -20.49 4.36
N GLN A 34 -22.47 -20.20 5.60
CA GLN A 34 -22.52 -18.84 6.13
C GLN A 34 -21.13 -18.21 6.18
N ILE A 35 -20.12 -18.95 6.65
CA ILE A 35 -18.72 -18.50 6.66
C ILE A 35 -18.22 -18.21 5.23
N GLY A 36 -18.58 -19.05 4.25
CA GLY A 36 -18.28 -18.81 2.84
C GLY A 36 -18.86 -17.49 2.34
N SER A 37 -20.15 -17.25 2.59
CA SER A 37 -20.83 -16.01 2.22
C SER A 37 -20.21 -14.79 2.90
N LEU A 38 -19.95 -14.86 4.22
CA LEU A 38 -19.34 -13.77 4.98
C LEU A 38 -17.93 -13.45 4.51
N LYS A 39 -17.13 -14.46 4.14
CA LYS A 39 -15.78 -14.24 3.58
C LYS A 39 -15.84 -13.46 2.26
N GLU A 40 -16.79 -13.77 1.39
CA GLU A 40 -16.94 -13.05 0.13
C GLU A 40 -17.44 -11.62 0.37
N GLU A 41 -18.40 -11.41 1.27
CA GLU A 41 -18.87 -10.07 1.62
C GLU A 41 -17.76 -9.21 2.23
N VAL A 42 -16.99 -9.76 3.16
CA VAL A 42 -15.83 -9.07 3.76
C VAL A 42 -14.81 -8.69 2.69
N LYS A 43 -14.55 -9.57 1.71
CA LYS A 43 -13.65 -9.27 0.60
C LYS A 43 -14.18 -8.10 -0.24
N VAL A 44 -15.45 -8.13 -0.64
CA VAL A 44 -16.10 -7.05 -1.41
C VAL A 44 -16.04 -5.71 -0.66
N LEU A 45 -16.37 -5.71 0.63
CA LEU A 45 -16.32 -4.51 1.47
C LEU A 45 -14.88 -4.01 1.63
N THR A 46 -13.91 -4.90 1.79
CA THR A 46 -12.48 -4.54 1.89
C THR A 46 -11.99 -3.90 0.59
N ASP A 47 -12.33 -4.45 -0.57
CA ASP A 47 -11.95 -3.89 -1.87
C ASP A 47 -12.60 -2.51 -2.09
N LYS A 48 -13.88 -2.36 -1.72
CA LYS A 48 -14.60 -1.08 -1.83
C LYS A 48 -14.03 -0.01 -0.92
N THR A 49 -13.71 -0.36 0.32
CA THR A 49 -13.11 0.58 1.29
C THR A 49 -11.72 1.02 0.84
N GLU A 50 -10.91 0.12 0.28
CA GLU A 50 -9.61 0.47 -0.29
C GLU A 50 -9.75 1.45 -1.48
N ASP A 51 -10.70 1.19 -2.39
CA ASP A 51 -10.95 2.08 -3.54
C ASP A 51 -11.40 3.47 -3.09
N LEU A 52 -12.32 3.55 -2.11
CA LEU A 52 -12.78 4.82 -1.54
C LEU A 52 -11.63 5.59 -0.88
N GLU A 53 -10.80 4.93 -0.08
CA GLU A 53 -9.61 5.54 0.54
C GLU A 53 -8.63 6.05 -0.53
N GLY A 54 -8.40 5.27 -1.58
CA GLY A 54 -7.55 5.64 -2.71
C GLY A 54 -8.04 6.88 -3.46
N ARG A 55 -9.34 6.97 -3.72
CA ARG A 55 -9.97 8.14 -4.36
C ARG A 55 -9.88 9.37 -3.48
N GLN A 56 -10.15 9.24 -2.18
CA GLN A 56 -10.10 10.34 -1.21
C GLN A 56 -8.69 10.94 -1.11
N ARG A 57 -7.64 10.10 -1.21
CA ARG A 57 -6.23 10.51 -1.08
C ARG A 57 -5.55 10.86 -2.41
N ARG A 58 -6.26 10.79 -3.54
CA ARG A 58 -5.66 10.96 -4.87
C ARG A 58 -4.96 12.32 -5.05
N CYS A 59 -5.51 13.37 -4.45
CA CYS A 59 -4.98 14.73 -4.44
C CYS A 59 -4.04 15.01 -3.27
N ASN A 60 -3.68 13.99 -2.48
CA ASN A 60 -2.84 14.15 -1.30
C ASN A 60 -1.38 13.76 -1.56
N ILE A 61 -0.47 14.42 -0.85
CA ILE A 61 0.93 14.02 -0.70
C ILE A 61 1.30 13.93 0.77
N ARG A 62 2.38 13.19 1.03
CA ARG A 62 3.11 13.20 2.30
C ARG A 62 4.45 13.89 2.14
N ILE A 63 4.75 14.81 3.05
CA ILE A 63 6.06 15.47 3.14
C ILE A 63 6.72 15.07 4.45
N LEU A 64 7.96 14.57 4.38
CA LEU A 64 8.77 14.16 5.53
C LEU A 64 9.97 15.11 5.68
N GLY A 65 10.48 15.23 6.90
CA GLY A 65 11.69 16.02 7.21
C GLY A 65 11.44 17.48 7.59
N VAL A 66 10.19 17.95 7.58
CA VAL A 66 9.85 19.33 7.94
C VAL A 66 9.86 19.52 9.46
N ARG A 67 10.81 20.31 10.00
CA ARG A 67 10.93 20.62 11.45
C ARG A 67 9.60 20.98 12.08
N GLU A 68 9.32 20.43 13.28
CA GLU A 68 8.04 20.58 13.99
C GLU A 68 7.58 22.03 14.15
N LYS A 69 8.50 22.92 14.56
CA LYS A 69 8.23 24.34 14.80
C LYS A 69 8.16 25.10 13.47
N ILE A 70 6.95 25.29 12.94
CA ILE A 70 6.69 26.32 11.93
C ILE A 70 6.64 27.67 12.66
N LYS A 71 7.08 28.75 12.00
CA LYS A 71 7.00 30.12 12.54
C LYS A 71 5.59 30.38 13.09
N ALA A 72 5.51 30.94 14.29
CA ALA A 72 4.25 31.30 14.93
C ALA A 72 3.43 32.24 14.02
N GLY A 73 2.12 31.98 13.90
CA GLY A 73 1.18 32.84 13.16
C GLY A 73 0.96 32.54 11.67
N SER A 74 1.70 31.62 11.04
CA SER A 74 1.43 31.22 9.64
C SER A 74 0.47 30.03 9.59
N HIS A 75 -0.58 30.13 8.77
CA HIS A 75 -1.41 28.96 8.45
C HIS A 75 -0.53 27.84 7.86
N PRO A 76 -0.70 26.57 8.30
CA PRO A 76 0.11 25.47 7.80
C PRO A 76 0.08 25.31 6.28
N SER A 77 -1.08 25.50 5.65
CA SER A 77 -1.24 25.42 4.20
C SER A 77 -0.36 26.46 3.48
N THR A 78 -0.35 27.71 3.92
CA THR A 78 0.47 28.76 3.27
C THR A 78 1.96 28.55 3.50
N ALA A 79 2.35 28.06 4.67
CA ALA A 79 3.74 27.73 4.97
C ALA A 79 4.25 26.57 4.10
N VAL A 80 3.44 25.52 3.94
CA VAL A 80 3.79 24.35 3.13
C VAL A 80 3.78 24.69 1.64
N ALA A 81 2.84 25.50 1.16
CA ALA A 81 2.82 25.96 -0.23
C ALA A 81 4.11 26.72 -0.59
N LYS A 82 4.54 27.65 0.27
CA LYS A 82 5.82 28.37 0.11
C LYS A 82 7.03 27.43 0.16
N LEU A 83 7.03 26.47 1.08
CA LEU A 83 8.09 25.45 1.15
C LEU A 83 8.19 24.65 -0.16
N LEU A 84 7.06 24.24 -0.75
CA LEU A 84 7.05 23.53 -2.03
C LEU A 84 7.57 24.40 -3.17
N GLN A 85 7.17 25.68 -3.19
CA GLN A 85 7.67 26.67 -4.15
C GLN A 85 9.19 26.81 -4.05
N ASP A 86 9.74 27.06 -2.86
CA ASP A 86 11.17 27.26 -2.62
C ASP A 86 12.00 26.03 -3.00
N ILE A 87 11.57 24.84 -2.54
CA ILE A 87 12.33 23.60 -2.73
C ILE A 87 12.32 23.16 -4.19
N LEU A 88 11.19 23.29 -4.87
CA LEU A 88 11.04 22.81 -6.24
C LEU A 88 11.41 23.88 -7.27
N GLY A 89 11.41 25.17 -6.89
CA GLY A 89 11.65 26.30 -7.80
C GLY A 89 10.45 26.52 -8.71
N LEU A 90 9.23 26.50 -8.14
CA LEU A 90 8.00 26.74 -8.90
C LEU A 90 7.79 28.24 -9.09
N ASP A 91 7.21 28.63 -10.24
CA ASP A 91 6.90 30.02 -10.53
C ASP A 91 5.91 30.61 -9.52
N SER A 92 4.93 29.80 -9.08
CA SER A 92 3.95 30.14 -8.07
C SER A 92 3.79 29.05 -7.01
N ALA A 93 3.35 29.44 -5.82
CA ALA A 93 3.01 28.49 -4.77
C ALA A 93 1.74 27.71 -5.14
N PRO A 94 1.72 26.37 -4.98
CA PRO A 94 0.54 25.57 -5.31
C PRO A 94 -0.65 25.89 -4.39
N THR A 95 -1.85 25.71 -4.93
CA THR A 95 -3.10 25.93 -4.22
C THR A 95 -3.44 24.71 -3.37
N LEU A 96 -3.39 24.88 -2.05
CA LEU A 96 -3.63 23.80 -1.09
C LEU A 96 -4.96 24.02 -0.36
N ASP A 97 -5.80 22.98 -0.32
CA ASP A 97 -7.02 22.97 0.49
C ASP A 97 -6.62 22.95 1.98
N HIS A 98 -5.79 21.97 2.35
CA HIS A 98 -5.39 21.74 3.72
C HIS A 98 -3.99 21.16 3.80
N ALA A 99 -3.22 21.61 4.80
CA ALA A 99 -2.01 20.96 5.25
C ALA A 99 -2.08 20.77 6.77
N HIS A 100 -1.78 19.57 7.23
CA HIS A 100 -1.71 19.28 8.66
C HIS A 100 -0.65 18.23 8.95
N ARG A 101 -0.14 18.20 10.18
CA ARG A 101 0.75 17.13 10.63
C ARG A 101 -0.07 15.92 11.03
N GLY A 102 0.51 14.73 10.84
CA GLY A 102 -0.07 13.51 11.40
C GLY A 102 -0.29 13.61 12.91
N MET A 103 -1.38 13.00 13.40
CA MET A 103 -1.77 13.03 14.81
C MET A 103 -0.86 12.18 15.73
N GLN A 104 0.06 11.40 15.16
CA GLN A 104 1.01 10.60 15.94
C GLN A 104 1.87 11.49 16.82
N SER A 105 2.20 11.05 18.04
CA SER A 105 3.19 11.73 18.87
C SER A 105 4.56 11.68 18.20
N VAL A 106 5.40 12.69 18.45
CA VAL A 106 6.79 12.66 17.98
C VAL A 106 7.45 11.42 18.56
N SER A 107 8.08 10.60 17.70
CA SER A 107 8.71 9.37 18.15
C SER A 107 9.81 9.68 19.17
N PRO A 108 9.72 9.18 20.42
CA PRO A 108 10.72 9.47 21.45
C PRO A 108 12.12 8.95 21.12
N ARG A 109 12.22 7.96 20.22
CA ARG A 109 13.47 7.25 19.91
C ARG A 109 14.32 7.92 18.84
N ASP A 110 13.71 8.66 17.93
CA ASP A 110 14.37 9.11 16.69
C ASP A 110 14.22 10.62 16.47
N ASN A 111 13.43 11.31 17.31
CA ASN A 111 13.10 12.74 17.19
C ASN A 111 12.70 13.16 15.75
N ARG A 112 12.22 12.21 14.94
CA ARG A 112 11.89 12.44 13.54
C ARG A 112 10.67 13.35 13.46
N PRO A 113 10.73 14.46 12.71
CA PRO A 113 9.58 15.33 12.55
C PRO A 113 8.39 14.57 11.95
N ARG A 114 7.18 14.86 12.45
CA ARG A 114 5.95 14.25 11.96
C ARG A 114 5.71 14.63 10.51
N PRO A 115 5.25 13.67 9.69
CA PRO A 115 4.94 13.93 8.31
C PRO A 115 3.78 14.93 8.19
N PHE A 116 3.87 15.80 7.19
CA PHE A 116 2.73 16.57 6.72
C PHE A 116 1.90 15.72 5.77
N ILE A 117 0.59 15.77 5.94
CA ILE A 117 -0.39 15.34 4.96
C ILE A 117 -0.95 16.61 4.34
N VAL A 118 -0.86 16.69 3.02
CA VAL A 118 -1.18 17.90 2.26
C VAL A 118 -2.15 17.53 1.16
N LYS A 119 -3.29 18.22 1.11
CA LYS A 119 -4.29 18.08 0.07
C LYS A 119 -4.22 19.28 -0.87
N PHE A 120 -4.01 19.00 -2.15
CA PHE A 120 -4.05 20.01 -3.21
C PHE A 120 -5.48 20.25 -3.64
N HIS A 121 -5.77 21.50 -3.99
CA HIS A 121 -7.03 21.88 -4.63
C HIS A 121 -7.09 21.28 -6.05
N TYR A 122 -6.00 21.41 -6.81
CA TYR A 122 -5.90 20.89 -8.17
C TYR A 122 -5.03 19.63 -8.27
N TYR A 123 -5.59 18.57 -8.86
CA TYR A 123 -4.88 17.30 -9.05
C TYR A 123 -3.63 17.45 -9.95
N GLN A 124 -3.65 18.38 -10.90
CA GLN A 124 -2.54 18.61 -11.82
C GLN A 124 -1.31 19.19 -11.12
N GLU A 125 -1.49 20.19 -10.25
CA GLU A 125 -0.41 20.75 -9.43
C GLU A 125 0.26 19.67 -8.57
N LYS A 126 -0.56 18.79 -7.98
CA LYS A 126 -0.05 17.64 -7.21
C LYS A 126 0.83 16.70 -8.05
N LEU A 127 0.43 16.42 -9.29
CA LEU A 127 1.21 15.57 -10.20
C LEU A 127 2.51 16.25 -10.61
N GLU A 128 2.48 17.55 -10.86
CA GLU A 128 3.65 18.34 -11.19
C GLU A 128 4.66 18.36 -10.05
N VAL A 129 4.21 18.65 -8.82
CA VAL A 129 5.02 18.61 -7.61
C VAL A 129 5.72 17.25 -7.45
N LEU A 130 4.99 16.14 -7.61
CA LEU A 130 5.58 14.80 -7.53
C LEU A 130 6.60 14.53 -8.64
N ARG A 131 6.32 14.99 -9.87
CA ARG A 131 7.22 14.84 -11.02
C ARG A 131 8.50 15.63 -10.83
N MET A 132 8.39 16.88 -10.38
CA MET A 132 9.53 17.76 -10.08
C MET A 132 10.38 17.18 -8.95
N ALA A 133 9.75 16.74 -7.86
CA ALA A 133 10.44 16.11 -6.74
C ALA A 133 11.23 14.85 -7.17
N ALA A 134 10.65 14.02 -8.04
CA ALA A 134 11.33 12.82 -8.54
C ALA A 134 12.51 13.14 -9.47
N LYS A 135 12.45 14.25 -10.23
CA LYS A 135 13.52 14.66 -11.15
C LYS A 135 14.68 15.36 -10.44
N LYS A 136 14.39 16.19 -9.44
CA LYS A 136 15.39 17.08 -8.79
C LYS A 136 16.36 16.33 -7.88
N GLY A 137 16.03 15.09 -7.48
CA GLY A 137 16.87 14.29 -6.58
C GLY A 137 16.68 14.68 -5.11
N PRO A 138 17.70 14.54 -4.25
CA PRO A 138 17.60 14.86 -2.83
C PRO A 138 17.20 16.33 -2.60
N LEU A 139 16.05 16.54 -1.98
CA LEU A 139 15.53 17.88 -1.70
C LEU A 139 16.04 18.36 -0.34
N HIS A 140 16.44 19.62 -0.25
CA HIS A 140 16.93 20.22 0.98
C HIS A 140 16.20 21.53 1.26
N TYR A 141 15.89 21.78 2.54
CA TYR A 141 15.29 23.02 2.99
C TYR A 141 15.88 23.42 4.33
N LYS A 142 16.56 24.58 4.39
CA LYS A 142 17.19 25.11 5.62
C LYS A 142 18.11 24.11 6.33
N GLY A 143 18.83 23.30 5.54
CA GLY A 143 19.74 22.25 6.02
C GLY A 143 19.10 20.89 6.30
N ASP A 144 17.78 20.76 6.21
CA ASP A 144 17.10 19.48 6.42
C ASP A 144 16.78 18.79 5.09
N THR A 145 16.92 17.46 5.05
CA THR A 145 16.49 16.65 3.91
C THR A 145 14.98 16.50 3.91
N ILE A 146 14.35 16.90 2.81
CA ILE A 146 12.90 16.80 2.59
C ILE A 146 12.61 15.65 1.64
N MET A 147 11.59 14.86 1.95
CA MET A 147 11.11 13.81 1.07
C MET A 147 9.63 13.97 0.79
N ILE A 148 9.25 13.88 -0.49
CA ILE A 148 7.88 14.05 -0.95
C ILE A 148 7.41 12.74 -1.58
N PHE A 149 6.29 12.21 -1.09
CA PHE A 149 5.69 10.97 -1.58
C PHE A 149 4.19 11.15 -1.84
N PRO A 150 3.59 10.35 -2.72
CA PRO A 150 2.14 10.25 -2.78
C PRO A 150 1.60 9.71 -1.44
N ASP A 151 0.47 10.24 -0.98
CA ASP A 151 -0.28 9.66 0.14
C ASP A 151 -1.13 8.50 -0.39
N LEU A 152 -0.75 7.28 -0.01
CA LEU A 152 -1.36 6.05 -0.51
C LEU A 152 -2.02 5.28 0.65
N PRO A 153 -3.12 4.55 0.38
CA PRO A 153 -3.71 3.64 1.35
C PRO A 153 -2.69 2.65 1.92
N ALA A 154 -2.83 2.28 3.20
CA ALA A 154 -1.87 1.40 3.87
C ALA A 154 -1.72 0.03 3.17
N ALA A 155 -2.84 -0.54 2.71
CA ALA A 155 -2.85 -1.80 1.96
C ALA A 155 -2.07 -1.69 0.63
N VAL A 156 -2.18 -0.56 -0.07
CA VAL A 156 -1.43 -0.27 -1.29
C VAL A 156 0.07 -0.13 -0.99
N VAL A 157 0.43 0.59 0.09
CA VAL A 157 1.83 0.73 0.53
C VAL A 157 2.43 -0.64 0.85
N LYS A 158 1.70 -1.49 1.59
CA LYS A 158 2.12 -2.85 1.91
C LYS A 158 2.36 -3.67 0.64
N ARG A 159 1.41 -3.67 -0.31
CA ARG A 159 1.57 -4.37 -1.60
C ARG A 159 2.77 -3.85 -2.41
N ARG A 160 2.97 -2.54 -2.46
CA ARG A 160 4.16 -1.93 -3.10
C ARG A 160 5.47 -2.32 -2.42
N GLY A 161 5.44 -2.61 -1.12
CA GLY A 161 6.58 -3.06 -0.33
C GLY A 161 7.13 -4.42 -0.79
N PHE A 162 6.29 -5.33 -1.28
CA PHE A 162 6.74 -6.62 -1.81
C PHE A 162 7.65 -6.48 -3.04
N PHE A 163 7.49 -5.41 -3.83
CA PHE A 163 8.36 -5.12 -4.98
C PHE A 163 9.69 -4.46 -4.59
N LYS A 164 9.99 -4.24 -3.31
CA LYS A 164 11.20 -3.51 -2.89
C LYS A 164 12.48 -4.22 -3.36
N GLY A 165 12.62 -5.52 -3.08
CA GLY A 165 13.80 -6.28 -3.50
C GLY A 165 13.99 -6.32 -5.02
N ILE A 166 12.89 -6.47 -5.76
CA ILE A 166 12.87 -6.47 -7.24
C ILE A 166 13.34 -5.10 -7.77
N LYS A 167 12.87 -4.00 -7.19
CA LYS A 167 13.34 -2.65 -7.56
C LYS A 167 14.81 -2.45 -7.25
N ASP A 168 15.31 -2.98 -6.13
CA ASP A 168 16.71 -2.88 -5.76
C ASP A 168 17.61 -3.63 -6.77
N GLN A 169 17.14 -4.75 -7.34
CA GLN A 169 17.81 -5.45 -8.44
C GLN A 169 17.73 -4.68 -9.76
N LEU A 170 16.55 -4.16 -10.11
CA LEU A 170 16.34 -3.38 -11.34
C LEU A 170 17.21 -2.12 -11.39
N ARG A 171 17.48 -1.46 -10.26
CA ARG A 171 18.40 -0.31 -10.19
C ARG A 171 19.84 -0.65 -10.59
N LYS A 172 20.24 -1.92 -10.49
CA LYS A 172 21.57 -2.40 -10.87
C LYS A 172 21.66 -2.77 -12.36
N CYS A 173 20.53 -2.85 -13.06
CA CYS A 173 20.47 -3.24 -14.46
C CYS A 173 20.65 -2.00 -15.36
N PRO A 174 21.68 -1.94 -16.23
CA PRO A 174 21.78 -0.89 -17.21
C PRO A 174 20.65 -1.00 -18.24
N ASN A 175 20.22 0.14 -18.80
CA ASN A 175 19.19 0.23 -19.84
C ASN A 175 17.80 -0.31 -19.48
N VAL A 176 17.51 -0.55 -18.21
CA VAL A 176 16.17 -0.92 -17.73
C VAL A 176 15.54 0.25 -16.98
N LYS A 177 14.35 0.67 -17.43
CA LYS A 177 13.53 1.67 -16.72
C LYS A 177 12.40 0.96 -15.99
N PHE A 178 12.01 1.45 -14.83
CA PHE A 178 10.87 0.88 -14.12
C PHE A 178 10.05 1.96 -13.41
N GLY A 179 8.78 1.66 -13.16
CA GLY A 179 7.84 2.56 -12.52
C GLY A 179 6.79 1.80 -11.71
N MET A 180 6.27 2.43 -10.64
CA MET A 180 5.24 1.83 -9.80
C MET A 180 3.87 2.49 -10.05
N LEU A 181 3.03 1.83 -10.84
CA LEU A 181 1.68 2.29 -11.16
C LEU A 181 0.72 2.00 -10.00
N TYR A 182 -0.31 2.84 -9.88
CA TYR A 182 -1.41 2.63 -8.92
C TYR A 182 -2.27 1.42 -9.33
N PRO A 183 -2.79 0.62 -8.38
CA PRO A 183 -2.47 0.64 -6.95
C PRO A 183 -1.08 0.09 -6.66
N ALA A 184 -0.78 -1.13 -7.09
CA ALA A 184 0.53 -1.77 -6.90
C ALA A 184 0.92 -2.62 -8.12
N ARG A 185 1.13 -1.97 -9.27
CA ARG A 185 1.61 -2.62 -10.50
C ARG A 185 3.01 -2.15 -10.87
N LEU A 186 3.97 -3.06 -10.97
CA LEU A 186 5.34 -2.74 -11.38
C LEU A 186 5.43 -2.78 -12.91
N LYS A 187 5.72 -1.63 -13.52
CA LYS A 187 6.03 -1.51 -14.94
C LYS A 187 7.54 -1.60 -15.14
N ILE A 188 8.00 -2.48 -16.02
CA ILE A 188 9.40 -2.64 -16.40
C ILE A 188 9.49 -2.39 -17.91
N THR A 189 10.37 -1.48 -18.32
CA THR A 189 10.65 -1.16 -19.71
C THR A 189 12.10 -1.57 -20.00
N SER A 190 12.27 -2.56 -20.86
CA SER A 190 13.56 -3.11 -21.29
C SER A 190 13.70 -3.00 -22.82
N SER A 191 14.82 -3.46 -23.38
CA SER A 191 15.01 -3.56 -24.84
C SER A 191 14.00 -4.50 -25.51
N ALA A 192 13.44 -5.47 -24.77
CA ALA A 192 12.43 -6.39 -25.27
C ALA A 192 11.01 -5.80 -25.31
N GLY A 193 10.79 -4.65 -24.66
CA GLY A 193 9.49 -3.99 -24.57
C GLY A 193 9.09 -3.62 -23.14
N GLU A 194 7.80 -3.32 -22.98
CA GLU A 194 7.21 -2.92 -21.70
C GLU A 194 6.32 -4.03 -21.14
N GLU A 195 6.57 -4.42 -19.89
CA GLU A 195 5.76 -5.41 -19.18
C GLU A 195 5.28 -4.86 -17.84
N ILE A 196 4.08 -5.28 -17.42
CA ILE A 196 3.44 -4.82 -16.20
C ILE A 196 3.06 -6.02 -15.32
N PHE A 197 3.55 -6.02 -14.09
CA PHE A 197 3.35 -7.10 -13.13
C PHE A 197 2.48 -6.64 -11.95
N THR A 198 1.48 -7.44 -11.63
CA THR A 198 0.67 -7.34 -10.40
C THR A 198 1.21 -8.26 -9.31
N ASP A 199 1.75 -9.42 -9.71
CA ASP A 199 2.33 -10.41 -8.81
C ASP A 199 3.85 -10.21 -8.65
N PRO A 200 4.37 -10.06 -7.41
CA PRO A 200 5.80 -9.98 -7.15
C PRO A 200 6.59 -11.20 -7.62
N ALA A 201 6.06 -12.42 -7.50
CA ALA A 201 6.82 -13.63 -7.88
C ALA A 201 7.06 -13.68 -9.39
N ALA A 202 6.02 -13.45 -10.19
CA ALA A 202 6.15 -13.32 -11.64
C ALA A 202 7.14 -12.22 -12.08
N ALA A 203 7.13 -11.07 -11.39
CA ALA A 203 8.08 -10.00 -11.65
C ALA A 203 9.53 -10.40 -11.32
N GLU A 204 9.75 -11.13 -10.23
CA GLU A 204 11.07 -11.58 -9.83
C GLU A 204 11.66 -12.58 -10.84
N ASP A 205 10.85 -13.52 -11.31
CA ASP A 205 11.24 -14.48 -12.34
C ASP A 205 11.58 -13.79 -13.66
N TYR A 206 10.84 -12.75 -14.02
CA TYR A 206 11.15 -11.93 -15.18
C TYR A 206 12.49 -11.20 -15.05
N VAL A 207 12.76 -10.58 -13.90
CA VAL A 207 14.04 -9.88 -13.65
C VAL A 207 15.22 -10.86 -13.67
N LYS A 208 15.07 -12.06 -13.09
CA LYS A 208 16.09 -13.12 -13.16
C LYS A 208 16.41 -13.48 -14.61
N LYS A 209 15.39 -13.62 -15.48
CA LYS A 209 15.58 -13.89 -16.91
C LYS A 209 16.32 -12.76 -17.64
N ILE A 210 16.01 -11.50 -17.33
CA ILE A 210 16.74 -10.34 -17.89
C ILE A 210 18.22 -10.38 -17.47
N LEU A 211 18.47 -10.57 -16.17
CA LEU A 211 19.83 -10.63 -15.62
C LEU A 211 20.66 -11.77 -16.24
N MET A 212 20.06 -12.95 -16.42
CA MET A 212 20.72 -14.09 -17.05
C MET A 212 21.05 -13.85 -18.53
N LYS A 213 20.18 -13.17 -19.29
CA LYS A 213 20.43 -12.85 -20.70
C LYS A 213 21.52 -11.80 -20.88
N GLY A 214 21.60 -10.81 -19.98
CA GLY A 214 22.69 -9.82 -20.00
C GLY A 214 24.08 -10.43 -19.81
N TYR A 215 24.18 -11.52 -19.05
CA TYR A 215 25.45 -12.21 -18.78
C TYR A 215 25.95 -13.07 -19.95
N GLN A 216 25.09 -13.40 -20.92
CA GLN A 216 25.47 -14.19 -22.10
C GLN A 216 26.04 -13.32 -23.23
N HIS A 217 25.77 -12.02 -23.25
CA HIS A 217 26.22 -11.15 -24.34
C HIS A 217 27.64 -10.56 -24.12
N ASP A 218 28.11 -10.48 -22.87
CA ASP A 218 29.43 -9.94 -22.48
C ASP A 218 30.58 -10.97 -22.55
N ARG A 219 30.34 -12.18 -23.08
CA ARG A 219 31.34 -13.25 -23.27
C ARG A 219 31.53 -13.64 -24.74
N GLY A 220 31.29 -12.71 -25.66
CA GLY A 220 31.51 -12.87 -27.10
C GLY A 220 32.54 -11.90 -27.63
#